data_AF-A0A954MQ53-F1
#
_entry.id   AF-A0A954MQ53-F1
#
_cell.length_a   1.000
_cell.length_b   1.000
_cell.length_c   1.000
_cell.angle_alpha   90.00
_cell.angle_beta   90.00
_cell.angle_gamma   90.00
#
_symmetry.space_group_name_H-M   'P 1'
#
loop_
_entity.id
_entity.type
_entity.pdbx_description
1 polymer ?
#
loop_
_entity_poly.entity_id
_entity_poly.type
_entity_poly.pdbx_seq_one_letter_code
_entity_poly.pdbx_strand_id
1 'polypeptide(L)'
;MKKTETKSTVLLQHHLKALKLPTILSECEKVAGRCATENLDHLAFLLQLCELELIDRERRAADRRLKAAQFPHYKTLDSFEFPSQPSLNKLLITELLRGENIDRRENILLVGSAAFFL
;
A
#
# COMPACT_ATOMS: atom_id res chain seq x y z
N MET A 1 -25.53 8.04 18.67
CA MET A 1 -24.50 7.87 19.72
C MET A 1 -23.89 9.23 20.02
N LYS A 2 -23.89 9.65 21.31
CA LYS A 2 -23.28 10.93 21.72
C LYS A 2 -21.76 10.81 21.56
N LYS A 3 -21.17 11.69 20.76
CA LYS A 3 -19.73 11.83 20.59
C LYS A 3 -19.13 12.19 21.95
N THR A 4 -18.50 11.24 22.63
CA THR A 4 -17.88 11.49 23.94
C THR A 4 -16.56 12.22 23.69
N GLU A 5 -16.63 13.52 23.42
CA GLU A 5 -15.45 14.39 23.41
C GLU A 5 -14.96 14.56 24.85
N THR A 6 -14.18 13.59 25.31
CA THR A 6 -13.44 13.67 26.56
C THR A 6 -12.14 14.43 26.31
N LYS A 7 -11.62 15.15 27.31
CA LYS A 7 -10.32 15.85 27.20
C LYS A 7 -9.21 14.96 26.63
N SER A 8 -9.24 13.67 26.98
CA SER A 8 -8.33 12.65 26.47
C SER A 8 -8.41 12.43 24.96
N THR A 9 -9.61 12.43 24.35
CA THR A 9 -9.76 12.22 22.89
C THR A 9 -9.27 13.42 22.10
N VAL A 10 -9.53 14.63 22.60
CA VAL A 10 -9.04 15.88 21.99
C VAL A 10 -7.50 15.93 22.02
N LEU A 11 -6.89 15.60 23.16
CA LEU A 11 -5.43 15.54 23.29
C LEU A 11 -4.83 14.45 22.40
N LEU A 12 -5.45 13.28 22.36
CA LEU A 12 -5.02 12.17 21.49
C LEU A 12 -5.00 12.61 20.02
N GLN A 13 -6.07 13.23 19.52
CA GLN A 13 -6.11 13.74 18.15
C GLN A 13 -5.02 14.77 17.87
N HIS A 14 -4.76 15.67 18.83
CA HIS A 14 -3.67 16.64 18.71
C HIS A 14 -2.30 15.96 18.61
N HIS A 15 -2.01 15.00 19.49
CA HIS A 15 -0.75 14.25 19.46
C HIS A 15 -0.58 13.43 18.18
N LEU A 16 -1.64 12.78 17.69
CA LEU A 16 -1.60 12.01 16.44
C LEU A 16 -1.33 12.90 15.21
N LYS A 17 -1.86 14.13 15.20
CA LYS A 17 -1.51 15.13 14.17
C LYS A 17 -0.03 15.51 14.25
N ALA A 18 0.48 15.80 15.44
CA ALA A 18 1.89 16.16 15.64
C ALA A 18 2.85 15.03 15.23
N LEU A 19 2.49 13.78 15.52
CA LEU A 19 3.23 12.57 15.15
C LEU A 19 3.07 12.17 13.67
N LYS A 20 2.23 12.87 12.91
CA LYS A 20 1.92 12.57 11.50
C LYS A 20 1.39 11.13 11.32
N LEU A 21 0.42 10.74 12.15
CA LEU A 21 -0.26 9.44 12.12
C LEU A 21 -1.72 9.61 11.63
N PRO A 22 -1.93 9.96 10.34
CA PRO A 22 -3.25 10.29 9.83
C PRO A 22 -4.22 9.10 9.78
N THR A 23 -3.74 7.87 9.54
CA THR A 23 -4.60 6.68 9.48
C THR A 23 -5.06 6.30 10.88
N ILE A 24 -4.16 6.34 11.86
CA ILE A 24 -4.55 6.14 13.27
C ILE A 24 -5.57 7.22 13.67
N LEU A 25 -5.36 8.47 13.28
CA LEU A 25 -6.31 9.55 13.58
C LEU A 25 -7.71 9.30 13.01
N SER A 26 -7.83 8.75 11.80
CA SER A 26 -9.14 8.50 11.18
C SER A 26 -9.80 7.20 11.64
N GLU A 27 -9.01 6.19 12.00
CA GLU A 27 -9.51 4.84 12.28
C GLU A 27 -9.57 4.49 13.77
N CYS A 28 -8.91 5.26 14.67
CA CYS A 28 -8.82 4.97 16.11
C CYS A 28 -10.16 4.63 16.77
N GLU A 29 -11.21 5.44 16.55
CA GLU A 29 -12.52 5.22 17.18
C GLU A 29 -13.20 3.94 16.65
N LYS A 30 -13.03 3.64 15.36
CA LYS A 30 -13.62 2.44 14.74
C LYS A 30 -12.92 1.18 15.23
N VAL A 31 -11.58 1.19 15.27
CA VAL A 31 -10.78 0.06 15.76
C VAL A 31 -11.06 -0.17 17.25
N ALA A 32 -11.19 0.90 18.04
CA ALA A 32 -11.53 0.79 19.46
C ALA A 32 -12.91 0.16 19.66
N GLY A 33 -13.90 0.55 18.86
CA GLY A 33 -15.23 -0.06 18.86
C GLY A 33 -15.20 -1.55 18.53
N ARG A 34 -14.45 -1.95 17.50
CA ARG A 34 -14.28 -3.37 17.13
C ARG A 34 -13.56 -4.18 18.20
N CYS A 35 -12.46 -3.66 18.75
CA CYS A 35 -11.71 -4.35 19.81
C CYS A 35 -12.56 -4.53 21.07
N ALA A 36 -13.41 -3.55 21.41
CA ALA A 36 -14.36 -3.67 22.51
C ALA A 36 -15.42 -4.75 22.27
N THR A 37 -15.88 -4.94 21.02
CA THR A 37 -16.82 -6.03 20.69
C THR A 37 -16.16 -7.41 20.65
N GLU A 38 -14.88 -7.48 20.23
CA GLU A 38 -14.13 -8.72 20.07
C GLU A 38 -13.36 -9.14 21.34
N ASN A 39 -13.45 -8.37 22.42
CA ASN A 39 -12.70 -8.55 23.67
C ASN A 39 -11.18 -8.69 23.44
N LEU A 40 -10.64 -7.92 22.50
CA LEU A 40 -9.22 -7.89 22.23
C LEU A 40 -8.48 -7.11 23.33
N ASP A 41 -7.24 -7.53 23.60
CA ASP A 41 -6.40 -6.86 24.57
C ASP A 41 -5.89 -5.50 24.04
N HIS A 42 -5.40 -4.66 24.95
CA HIS A 42 -4.91 -3.32 24.59
C HIS A 42 -3.74 -3.35 23.61
N LEU A 43 -2.92 -4.41 23.65
CA LEU A 43 -1.81 -4.57 22.72
C LEU A 43 -2.29 -4.96 21.32
N ALA A 44 -3.29 -5.84 21.17
CA ALA A 44 -3.89 -6.11 19.87
C ALA A 44 -4.55 -4.87 19.26
N PHE A 45 -5.20 -4.04 20.08
CA PHE A 45 -5.74 -2.75 19.62
C PHE A 45 -4.64 -1.85 19.03
N LEU A 46 -3.52 -1.70 19.75
CA LEU A 46 -2.41 -0.89 19.28
C LEU A 46 -1.76 -1.47 18.02
N LEU A 47 -1.60 -2.80 17.98
CA LEU A 47 -1.04 -3.51 16.84
C LEU A 47 -1.86 -3.26 15.57
N GLN A 48 -3.19 -3.45 15.63
CA GLN A 48 -4.07 -3.22 14.48
C GLN A 48 -3.99 -1.77 13.96
N LEU A 49 -3.89 -0.78 14.85
CA LEU A 49 -3.72 0.61 14.45
C LEU A 49 -2.38 0.85 13.74
N CYS A 50 -1.30 0.26 14.28
CA CYS A 50 0.02 0.35 13.68
C CYS A 50 0.07 -0.32 12.30
N GLU A 51 -0.53 -1.50 12.14
CA GLU A 51 -0.62 -2.22 10.87
C GLU A 51 -1.36 -1.39 9.81
N LEU A 52 -2.52 -0.83 10.16
CA LEU A 52 -3.28 0.04 9.25
C LEU A 52 -2.46 1.26 8.80
N GLU A 53 -1.77 1.93 9.73
CA GLU A 53 -0.93 3.08 9.41
C GLU A 53 0.26 2.71 8.52
N LEU A 54 0.89 1.55 8.75
CA LEU A 54 1.99 1.06 7.92
C LEU A 54 1.53 0.81 6.47
N ILE A 55 0.43 0.06 6.30
CA ILE A 55 -0.16 -0.24 4.99
C ILE A 55 -0.48 1.04 4.22
N ASP A 56 -1.15 1.99 4.87
CA ASP A 56 -1.52 3.26 4.23
C ASP A 56 -0.30 4.14 3.91
N ARG A 57 0.77 4.07 4.71
CA ARG A 57 2.02 4.78 4.42
C ARG A 57 2.73 4.20 3.20
N GLU A 58 2.79 2.88 3.10
CA GLU A 58 3.36 2.17 1.95
C GLU A 58 2.59 2.50 0.68
N ARG A 59 1.26 2.40 0.72
CA ARG A 59 0.37 2.77 -0.38
C ARG A 59 0.58 4.22 -0.82
N ARG A 60 0.55 5.18 0.11
CA ARG A 60 0.82 6.60 -0.20
C ARG A 60 2.22 6.82 -0.77
N ALA A 61 3.22 6.07 -0.31
CA ALA A 61 4.57 6.17 -0.86
C ALA A 61 4.64 5.62 -2.29
N ALA A 62 3.98 4.50 -2.58
CA ALA A 62 3.85 3.96 -3.94
C ALA A 62 3.14 4.95 -4.87
N ASP A 63 1.99 5.48 -4.46
CA ASP A 63 1.22 6.47 -5.24
C ASP A 63 2.04 7.74 -5.53
N ARG A 64 2.82 8.22 -4.55
CA ARG A 64 3.71 9.37 -4.75
C ARG A 64 4.81 9.07 -5.76
N ARG A 65 5.45 7.90 -5.69
CA ARG A 65 6.48 7.48 -6.66
C ARG A 65 5.91 7.37 -8.07
N LEU A 66 4.72 6.80 -8.18
CA LEU A 66 4.03 6.65 -9.46
C LEU A 66 3.68 8.02 -10.07
N LYS A 67 3.13 8.94 -9.28
CA LYS A 67 2.86 10.32 -9.73
C LYS A 67 4.13 11.07 -10.13
N ALA A 68 5.22 10.88 -9.39
CA ALA A 68 6.50 11.51 -9.68
C ALA A 68 7.13 10.99 -10.98
N ALA A 69 6.83 9.76 -11.39
CA ALA A 69 7.36 9.17 -12.62
C ALA A 69 6.78 9.78 -13.91
N GLN A 70 5.66 10.52 -13.82
CA GLN A 70 5.04 11.24 -14.95
C GLN A 70 4.87 10.37 -16.22
N PHE A 71 4.50 9.10 -16.04
CA PHE A 71 4.29 8.21 -17.17
C PHE A 71 3.16 8.73 -18.08
N PRO A 72 3.38 8.82 -19.41
CA PRO A 72 2.38 9.35 -20.35
C PRO A 72 1.14 8.45 -20.44
N HIS A 73 1.28 7.15 -20.19
CA HIS A 73 0.19 6.18 -20.12
C HIS A 73 0.39 5.23 -18.94
N TYR A 74 -0.67 4.97 -18.18
CA TYR A 74 -0.66 3.97 -17.12
C TYR A 74 -1.02 2.60 -17.73
N LYS A 75 -0.01 1.83 -18.13
CA LYS A 75 -0.19 0.46 -18.59
C LYS A 75 0.29 -0.50 -17.52
N THR A 76 -0.62 -1.32 -17.02
CA THR A 76 -0.27 -2.46 -16.17
C THR A 76 -0.08 -3.69 -17.05
N LEU A 77 0.68 -4.68 -16.57
CA LEU A 77 0.82 -5.96 -17.27
C LEU A 77 -0.52 -6.70 -17.40
N ASP A 78 -1.51 -6.41 -16.55
CA ASP A 78 -2.87 -6.94 -16.69
C ASP A 78 -3.56 -6.46 -17.96
N SER A 79 -3.23 -5.25 -18.42
CA SER A 79 -3.72 -4.68 -19.68
C SER A 79 -2.91 -5.10 -20.91
N PHE A 80 -1.86 -5.92 -20.73
CA PHE A 80 -0.98 -6.33 -21.81
C PHE A 80 -1.56 -7.50 -22.60
N GLU A 81 -1.84 -7.28 -23.87
CA GLU A 81 -2.29 -8.33 -24.79
C GLU A 81 -1.10 -9.15 -25.31
N PHE A 82 -0.75 -10.24 -24.62
CA PHE A 82 0.29 -11.18 -25.08
C PHE A 82 0.15 -11.68 -26.53
N PRO A 83 -1.07 -11.89 -27.07
CA PRO A 83 -1.23 -12.26 -28.49
C PRO A 83 -0.71 -11.19 -29.47
N SER A 84 -0.64 -9.92 -29.07
CA SER A 84 -0.09 -8.83 -29.89
C SER A 84 1.44 -8.90 -30.02
N GLN A 85 2.11 -9.66 -29.15
CA GLN A 85 3.55 -9.89 -29.17
C GLN A 85 3.86 -11.39 -28.95
N PRO A 86 3.71 -12.22 -29.99
CA PRO A 86 3.87 -13.68 -29.87
C PRO A 86 5.31 -14.11 -29.58
N SER A 87 6.30 -13.23 -29.76
CA SER A 87 7.70 -13.50 -29.40
C SER A 87 7.97 -13.46 -27.88
N LEU A 88 7.04 -12.93 -27.09
CA LEU A 88 7.20 -12.80 -25.65
C LEU A 88 6.75 -14.07 -24.92
N ASN A 89 7.65 -14.66 -24.14
CA ASN A 89 7.33 -15.82 -23.31
C ASN A 89 6.47 -15.41 -22.10
N LYS A 90 5.15 -15.63 -22.21
CA LYS A 90 4.18 -15.31 -21.14
C LYS A 90 4.51 -16.00 -19.80
N LEU A 91 4.99 -17.24 -19.82
CA LEU A 91 5.34 -17.98 -18.61
C LEU A 91 6.50 -17.29 -17.89
N LEU A 92 7.57 -16.94 -18.63
CA LEU A 92 8.72 -16.23 -18.08
C LEU A 92 8.32 -14.87 -17.48
N ILE A 93 7.51 -14.09 -18.18
CA ILE A 93 7.04 -12.79 -17.66
C ILE A 93 6.21 -12.95 -16.38
N THR A 94 5.38 -13.99 -16.32
CA THR A 94 4.57 -14.29 -15.12
C THR A 94 5.45 -14.70 -13.94
N GLU A 95 6.53 -15.45 -14.17
CA GLU A 95 7.51 -15.78 -13.14
C GLU A 95 8.29 -14.54 -12.67
N LEU A 96 8.74 -13.69 -13.59
CA LEU A 96 9.42 -12.44 -13.23
C LEU A 96 8.53 -11.48 -12.43
N LEU A 97 7.22 -11.49 -12.70
CA LEU A 97 6.21 -10.73 -11.97
C LEU A 97 6.07 -11.14 -10.49
N ARG A 98 6.47 -12.36 -10.12
CA ARG A 98 6.50 -12.78 -8.71
C ARG A 98 7.58 -12.05 -7.91
N GLY A 99 8.57 -11.46 -8.58
CA GLY A 99 9.61 -10.67 -7.95
C GLY A 99 10.70 -11.50 -7.24
N GLU A 100 10.72 -12.83 -7.41
CA GLU A 100 11.76 -13.68 -6.81
C GLU A 100 13.19 -13.29 -7.24
N ASN A 101 13.32 -12.70 -8.43
CA ASN A 101 14.60 -12.14 -8.91
C ASN A 101 15.16 -11.04 -7.99
N ILE A 102 14.30 -10.28 -7.28
CA ILE A 102 14.72 -9.23 -6.35
C ILE A 102 15.39 -9.88 -5.13
N ASP A 103 14.76 -10.92 -4.58
CA ASP A 103 15.29 -11.65 -3.42
C ASP A 103 16.60 -12.37 -3.77
N ARG A 104 16.67 -12.93 -4.99
CA ARG A 104 17.87 -13.61 -5.52
C ARG A 104 18.96 -12.64 -6.00
N ARG A 105 18.68 -11.34 -6.06
CA ARG A 105 19.56 -10.29 -6.61
C ARG A 105 19.98 -10.57 -8.06
N GLU A 106 19.06 -11.11 -8.85
CA GLU A 106 19.26 -11.41 -10.27
C GLU A 106 18.86 -10.20 -11.12
N ASN A 107 19.72 -9.82 -12.06
CA ASN A 107 19.46 -8.69 -12.95
C ASN A 107 18.61 -9.13 -14.14
N ILE A 108 17.55 -8.38 -14.42
CA ILE A 108 16.73 -8.57 -15.63
C ILE A 108 17.13 -7.52 -16.65
N LEU A 109 17.56 -7.96 -17.83
CA LEU A 109 17.77 -7.10 -18.97
C LEU A 109 16.61 -7.26 -19.95
N LEU A 110 15.88 -6.18 -20.18
CA LEU A 110 14.83 -6.12 -21.17
C LEU A 110 15.35 -5.38 -22.41
N VAL A 111 15.43 -6.07 -23.55
CA VAL A 111 15.96 -5.53 -24.82
C VAL A 111 14.89 -5.58 -25.90
N GLY A 112 14.65 -4.47 -26.59
CA GLY A 112 13.59 -4.32 -27.57
C GLY A 112 13.45 -2.87 -28.05
N SER A 113 12.73 -2.65 -29.16
CA SER A 113 12.50 -1.30 -29.67
C SER A 113 11.63 -0.49 -28.71
N ALA A 114 12.00 0.76 -28.43
CA ALA A 114 11.39 1.63 -27.43
C ALA A 114 9.88 1.85 -27.63
N ALA A 115 9.33 1.59 -28.82
CA ALA A 115 7.89 1.68 -29.07
C ALA A 115 7.04 0.61 -28.35
N PHE A 116 7.68 -0.38 -27.71
CA PHE A 116 6.99 -1.52 -27.12
C PHE A 116 7.34 -1.82 -25.65
N PHE A 117 8.11 -0.95 -24.99
CA PHE A 117 8.32 -1.08 -23.55
C PHE A 117 7.24 -0.31 -22.78
N LEU A 118 6.36 -1.09 -22.15
CA LEU A 118 5.46 -0.78 -21.03
C LEU A 118 4.84 0.63 -21.02
#